data_AF-A0A7J2VWL3-F1
#
_entry.id   AF-A0A7J2VWL3-F1
#
_cell.length_a   1.000
_cell.length_b   1.000
_cell.length_c   1.000
_cell.angle_alpha   90.00
_cell.angle_beta   90.00
_cell.angle_gamma   90.00
#
_symmetry.space_group_name_H-M   'P 1'
#
loop_
_entity.id
_entity.type
_entity.pdbx_description
1 polymer ?
#
loop_
_entity_poly.entity_id
_entity_poly.type
_entity_poly.pdbx_seq_one_letter_code
_entity_poly.pdbx_strand_id
1 'polypeptide(L)'
;MLNGVIDFNLKKSNSLLNPAFKENGTFKKFDIVVSNPQWNMEGYGEETLRKGEFWRERFKYGFPPRQSADWAWIQHLLASTKENGKAAIVIDNNCLSRMKREKAIRAKIVEEDLIEAVILLPEKLFYNANAQGIIMIFNKNKPPERKGKILLIDASNEYEKHPTIKKLNILSSSNIKKIVEAYRNFKDVPKFARVVEFSEIMNNDFNLSPSLYITHFEEEQIDMDKEFNELKKIIEENKKLENEIEEYVSNVLEVIK
;
A
#
# COMPACT_ATOMS: atom_id res chain seq x y z
N MET A 1 25.25 23.66 7.80
CA MET A 1 24.05 22.81 7.97
C MET A 1 23.12 23.09 6.80
N LEU A 2 22.76 22.08 6.00
CA LEU A 2 21.67 22.24 5.04
C LEU A 2 20.36 22.39 5.84
N ASN A 3 19.58 23.44 5.59
CA ASN A 3 18.21 23.64 6.06
C ASN A 3 17.98 24.08 7.52
N GLY A 4 18.98 24.60 8.24
CA GLY A 4 18.75 25.23 9.56
C GLY A 4 18.32 24.29 10.69
N VAL A 5 18.38 22.97 10.48
CA VAL A 5 18.13 21.96 11.54
C VAL A 5 19.38 21.86 12.42
N ILE A 6 19.21 22.14 13.72
CA ILE A 6 20.31 22.32 14.67
C ILE A 6 20.60 21.02 15.45
N ASP A 7 19.60 20.16 15.62
CA ASP A 7 19.72 18.88 16.33
C ASP A 7 19.19 17.73 15.46
N PHE A 8 20.07 16.77 15.14
CA PHE A 8 19.71 15.56 14.42
C PHE A 8 20.60 14.40 14.86
N ASN A 9 20.03 13.21 14.91
CA ASN A 9 20.75 11.98 15.25
C ASN A 9 20.52 10.95 14.14
N LEU A 10 21.58 10.61 13.42
CA LEU A 10 21.56 9.61 12.35
C LEU A 10 22.31 8.37 12.80
N LYS A 11 21.71 7.19 12.59
CA LYS A 11 22.32 5.90 12.90
C LYS A 11 22.30 5.00 11.66
N LYS A 12 23.45 4.40 11.34
CA LYS A 12 23.56 3.37 10.31
C LYS A 12 23.20 2.01 10.92
N SER A 13 22.15 1.39 10.43
CA SER A 13 21.78 0.01 10.79
C SER A 13 20.80 -0.58 9.78
N ASN A 14 20.55 -1.88 9.88
CA ASN A 14 19.40 -2.52 9.25
C ASN A 14 18.18 -2.35 10.18
N SER A 15 17.27 -1.45 9.88
CA SER A 15 16.11 -1.16 10.74
C SER A 15 15.18 -2.36 10.97
N LEU A 16 15.05 -3.28 9.99
CA LEU A 16 14.21 -4.47 10.14
C LEU A 16 14.85 -5.54 11.03
N LEU A 17 16.17 -5.58 11.18
CA LEU A 17 16.85 -6.56 12.02
C LEU A 17 17.39 -5.98 13.34
N ASN A 18 17.97 -4.80 13.30
CA ASN A 18 18.70 -4.18 14.40
C ASN A 18 18.29 -2.70 14.54
N PRO A 19 17.09 -2.37 15.06
CA PRO A 19 16.65 -0.99 15.23
C PRO A 19 17.65 -0.21 16.10
N ALA A 20 18.21 0.87 15.55
CA ALA A 20 19.37 1.53 16.14
C ALA A 20 19.04 2.43 17.33
N PHE A 21 17.80 2.94 17.41
CA PHE A 21 17.34 3.77 18.51
C PHE A 21 16.71 2.87 19.57
N LYS A 22 17.30 2.87 20.77
CA LYS A 22 16.91 2.02 21.89
C LYS A 22 16.77 2.88 23.14
N GLU A 23 15.84 2.52 24.02
CA GLU A 23 15.56 3.22 25.27
C GLU A 23 14.93 2.20 26.24
N ASN A 24 15.35 2.22 27.52
CA ASN A 24 14.81 1.35 28.57
C ASN A 24 14.80 -0.15 28.22
N GLY A 25 15.86 -0.63 27.55
CA GLY A 25 16.01 -2.05 27.19
C GLY A 25 15.17 -2.53 25.99
N THR A 26 14.44 -1.63 25.32
CA THR A 26 13.70 -1.92 24.08
C THR A 26 14.04 -0.89 22.99
N PHE A 27 13.44 -1.02 21.81
CA PHE A 27 13.54 -0.02 20.74
C PHE A 27 12.77 1.25 21.12
N LYS A 28 13.32 2.42 20.77
CA LYS A 28 12.72 3.71 21.09
C LYS A 28 11.44 3.92 20.30
N LYS A 29 10.41 4.46 20.96
CA LYS A 29 9.15 4.86 20.33
C LYS A 29 9.06 6.38 20.18
N PHE A 30 8.39 6.84 19.13
CA PHE A 30 8.25 8.26 18.79
C PHE A 30 6.79 8.66 18.67
N ASP A 31 6.51 9.95 18.82
CA ASP A 31 5.16 10.52 18.68
C ASP A 31 4.73 10.59 17.20
N ILE A 32 5.69 10.85 16.30
CA ILE A 32 5.49 10.88 14.85
C ILE A 32 6.57 10.03 14.19
N VAL A 33 6.16 9.08 13.34
CA VAL A 33 7.08 8.26 12.54
C VAL A 33 6.71 8.39 11.07
N VAL A 34 7.63 8.83 10.23
CA VAL A 34 7.43 8.92 8.78
C VAL A 34 8.48 8.10 8.05
N SER A 35 8.10 7.41 6.98
CA SER A 35 9.05 6.59 6.21
C SER A 35 8.68 6.49 4.73
N ASN A 36 9.70 6.44 3.89
CA ASN A 36 9.60 6.01 2.49
C ASN A 36 10.65 4.90 2.30
N PRO A 37 10.37 3.65 2.75
CA PRO A 37 11.32 2.56 2.65
C PRO A 37 11.51 2.13 1.20
N GLN A 38 12.50 1.27 0.96
CA GLN A 38 12.58 0.57 -0.31
C GLN A 38 11.40 -0.40 -0.45
N TRP A 39 10.61 -0.21 -1.51
CA TRP A 39 9.41 -1.01 -1.78
C TRP A 39 9.76 -2.41 -2.26
N ASN A 40 8.91 -3.39 -1.95
CA ASN A 40 9.01 -4.77 -2.42
C ASN A 40 10.39 -5.40 -2.20
N MET A 41 11.08 -4.99 -1.13
CA MET A 41 12.40 -5.53 -0.82
C MET A 41 12.28 -7.01 -0.45
N GLU A 42 13.05 -7.86 -1.13
CA GLU A 42 13.04 -9.30 -0.88
C GLU A 42 13.92 -9.69 0.32
N GLY A 43 13.72 -10.91 0.81
CA GLY A 43 14.61 -11.54 1.79
C GLY A 43 14.20 -11.33 3.25
N TYR A 44 13.16 -10.53 3.53
CA TYR A 44 12.67 -10.26 4.89
C TYR A 44 11.41 -11.08 5.23
N GLY A 45 11.46 -12.37 4.89
CA GLY A 45 10.46 -13.34 5.35
C GLY A 45 10.67 -13.72 6.83
N GLU A 46 9.83 -14.64 7.30
CA GLU A 46 9.82 -15.10 8.70
C GLU A 46 11.18 -15.53 9.25
N GLU A 47 11.92 -16.37 8.51
CA GLU A 47 13.22 -16.89 8.96
C GLU A 47 14.23 -15.77 9.22
N THR A 48 14.23 -14.75 8.37
CA THR A 48 15.11 -13.59 8.49
C THR A 48 14.67 -12.68 9.63
N LEU A 49 13.38 -12.34 9.70
CA LEU A 49 12.87 -11.39 10.70
C LEU A 49 12.97 -11.91 12.13
N ARG A 50 12.84 -13.23 12.35
CA ARG A 50 13.04 -13.85 13.67
C ARG A 50 14.47 -13.78 14.19
N LYS A 51 15.46 -13.54 13.32
CA LYS A 51 16.86 -13.31 13.72
C LYS A 51 17.11 -11.88 14.20
N GLY A 52 16.15 -10.97 13.97
CA GLY A 52 16.25 -9.57 14.39
C GLY A 52 15.89 -9.34 15.87
N GLU A 53 16.40 -8.26 16.43
CA GLU A 53 16.07 -7.82 17.79
C GLU A 53 14.59 -7.43 17.90
N PHE A 54 13.99 -7.69 19.07
CA PHE A 54 12.60 -7.33 19.39
C PHE A 54 11.55 -7.84 18.39
N TRP A 55 11.85 -8.90 17.61
CA TRP A 55 10.99 -9.36 16.53
C TRP A 55 9.57 -9.70 16.99
N ARG A 56 9.40 -10.21 18.22
CA ARG A 56 8.09 -10.54 18.80
C ARG A 56 7.20 -9.31 18.97
N GLU A 57 7.76 -8.21 19.41
CA GLU A 57 7.05 -6.94 19.58
C GLU A 57 6.82 -6.24 18.24
N ARG A 58 7.81 -6.31 17.33
CA ARG A 58 7.77 -5.59 16.05
C ARG A 58 6.94 -6.27 14.98
N PHE A 59 6.78 -7.59 15.00
CA PHE A 59 6.07 -8.37 13.97
C PHE A 59 4.93 -9.21 14.56
N LYS A 60 4.17 -8.64 15.51
CA LYS A 60 3.10 -9.34 16.24
C LYS A 60 1.92 -9.79 15.37
N TYR A 61 1.70 -9.18 14.21
CA TYR A 61 0.57 -9.52 13.33
C TYR A 61 0.90 -10.69 12.39
N GLY A 62 2.19 -11.00 12.21
CA GLY A 62 2.68 -12.08 11.37
C GLY A 62 3.86 -11.65 10.51
N PHE A 63 4.33 -12.57 9.68
CA PHE A 63 5.49 -12.36 8.82
C PHE A 63 5.06 -12.30 7.35
N PRO A 64 5.53 -11.31 6.58
CA PRO A 64 5.24 -11.22 5.15
C PRO A 64 5.92 -12.37 4.38
N PRO A 65 5.55 -12.57 3.09
CA PRO A 65 6.28 -13.47 2.21
C PRO A 65 7.72 -12.98 1.98
N ARG A 66 8.61 -13.87 1.53
CA ARG A 66 10.02 -13.53 1.25
C ARG A 66 10.14 -12.49 0.11
N GLN A 67 9.15 -12.42 -0.77
CA GLN A 67 9.13 -11.59 -1.97
C GLN A 67 8.80 -10.11 -1.70
N SER A 68 8.29 -9.76 -0.51
CA SER A 68 8.02 -8.35 -0.19
C SER A 68 8.14 -8.07 1.30
N ALA A 69 8.93 -7.06 1.65
CA ALA A 69 9.09 -6.56 3.00
C ALA A 69 8.06 -5.48 3.37
N ASP A 70 7.08 -5.17 2.53
CA ASP A 70 6.24 -3.99 2.71
C ASP A 70 5.48 -4.00 4.05
N TRP A 71 4.83 -5.12 4.38
CA TRP A 71 4.19 -5.31 5.67
C TRP A 71 5.17 -5.55 6.83
N ALA A 72 6.46 -5.84 6.57
CA ALA A 72 7.47 -5.76 7.63
C ALA A 72 7.78 -4.30 7.98
N TRP A 73 7.90 -3.42 6.97
CA TRP A 73 8.11 -2.00 7.19
C TRP A 73 6.95 -1.33 7.92
N ILE A 74 5.72 -1.63 7.50
CA ILE A 74 4.50 -1.12 8.16
C ILE A 74 4.48 -1.53 9.63
N GLN A 75 4.71 -2.81 9.92
CA GLN A 75 4.71 -3.30 11.30
C GLN A 75 5.85 -2.68 12.13
N HIS A 76 7.05 -2.54 11.57
CA HIS A 76 8.15 -1.88 12.26
C HIS A 76 7.85 -0.40 12.59
N LEU A 77 7.23 0.31 11.64
CA LEU A 77 6.79 1.70 11.81
C LEU A 77 5.71 1.82 12.90
N LEU A 78 4.70 0.94 12.88
CA LEU A 78 3.68 0.86 13.93
C LEU A 78 4.26 0.54 15.31
N ALA A 79 5.20 -0.40 15.39
CA ALA A 79 5.85 -0.75 16.65
C ALA A 79 6.60 0.46 17.23
N SER A 80 7.33 1.19 16.38
CA SER A 80 8.12 2.37 16.73
C SER A 80 7.28 3.62 17.04
N THR A 81 5.95 3.53 16.96
CA THR A 81 5.03 4.63 17.25
C THR A 81 4.42 4.46 18.64
N LYS A 82 4.42 5.53 19.46
CA LYS A 82 3.79 5.54 20.79
C LYS A 82 2.27 5.37 20.68
N GLU A 83 1.61 4.95 21.76
CA GLU A 83 0.15 4.69 21.78
C GLU A 83 -0.72 5.92 21.45
N ASN A 84 -0.24 7.14 21.70
CA ASN A 84 -0.91 8.37 21.28
C ASN A 84 -0.30 9.01 20.03
N GLY A 85 0.55 8.27 19.30
CA GLY A 85 1.30 8.75 18.16
C GLY A 85 0.60 8.51 16.82
N LYS A 86 1.15 9.17 15.79
CA LYS A 86 0.77 8.98 14.39
C LYS A 86 1.96 8.51 13.58
N ALA A 87 1.68 7.80 12.50
CA ALA A 87 2.72 7.41 11.57
C ALA A 87 2.24 7.50 10.13
N ALA A 88 3.16 7.70 9.19
CA ALA A 88 2.86 7.72 7.77
C ALA A 88 3.94 7.00 6.98
N ILE A 89 3.53 6.18 6.01
CA ILE A 89 4.45 5.44 5.15
C ILE A 89 4.10 5.63 3.69
N VAL A 90 5.11 5.90 2.88
CA VAL A 90 5.00 5.89 1.42
C VAL A 90 5.45 4.53 0.91
N ILE A 91 4.55 3.78 0.26
CA ILE A 91 4.83 2.39 -0.14
C ILE A 91 4.12 2.01 -1.44
N ASP A 92 4.44 0.84 -1.99
CA ASP A 92 3.83 0.31 -3.20
C ASP A 92 2.32 0.03 -3.02
N ASN A 93 1.50 0.44 -4.01
CA ASN A 93 0.04 0.28 -3.98
C ASN A 93 -0.40 -1.18 -3.81
N ASN A 94 0.34 -2.15 -4.36
CA ASN A 94 -0.06 -3.55 -4.33
C ASN A 94 -0.17 -4.13 -2.91
N CYS A 95 0.47 -3.52 -1.90
CA CYS A 95 0.36 -3.97 -0.51
C CYS A 95 -1.08 -3.90 0.03
N LEU A 96 -1.96 -3.10 -0.60
CA LEU A 96 -3.36 -2.93 -0.23
C LEU A 96 -4.26 -4.11 -0.60
N SER A 97 -3.85 -4.92 -1.59
CA SER A 97 -4.67 -6.00 -2.16
C SER A 97 -4.00 -7.37 -2.17
N ARG A 98 -2.67 -7.45 -1.99
CA ARG A 98 -1.95 -8.74 -1.93
C ARG A 98 -2.57 -9.70 -0.90
N MET A 99 -2.70 -10.96 -1.32
CA MET A 99 -3.44 -12.02 -0.62
C MET A 99 -2.55 -12.81 0.38
N LYS A 100 -3.11 -13.89 0.95
CA LYS A 100 -2.41 -14.83 1.85
C LYS A 100 -1.82 -14.12 3.08
N ARG A 101 -0.50 -14.21 3.29
CA ARG A 101 0.20 -13.69 4.48
C ARG A 101 0.02 -12.18 4.65
N GLU A 102 0.04 -11.43 3.56
CA GLU A 102 -0.13 -9.97 3.62
C GLU A 102 -1.57 -9.57 3.94
N LYS A 103 -2.57 -10.24 3.34
CA LYS A 103 -3.98 -10.09 3.75
C LYS A 103 -4.16 -10.38 5.24
N ALA A 104 -3.56 -11.45 5.75
CA ALA A 104 -3.68 -11.82 7.17
C ALA A 104 -3.07 -10.76 8.11
N ILE A 105 -1.93 -10.14 7.73
CA ILE A 105 -1.33 -9.05 8.50
C ILE A 105 -2.22 -7.80 8.42
N ARG A 106 -2.63 -7.42 7.21
CA ARG A 106 -3.49 -6.26 6.93
C ARG A 106 -4.81 -6.34 7.70
N ALA A 107 -5.47 -7.50 7.68
CA ALA A 107 -6.72 -7.75 8.40
C ALA A 107 -6.58 -7.44 9.89
N LYS A 108 -5.57 -8.00 10.57
CA LYS A 108 -5.36 -7.74 12.01
C LYS A 108 -5.05 -6.27 12.33
N ILE A 109 -4.36 -5.56 11.43
CA ILE A 109 -4.06 -4.14 11.61
C ILE A 109 -5.32 -3.28 11.40
N VAL A 110 -6.20 -3.67 10.47
CA VAL A 110 -7.52 -3.07 10.28
C VAL A 110 -8.42 -3.35 11.49
N GLU A 111 -8.42 -4.58 12.01
CA GLU A 111 -9.16 -4.98 13.22
C GLU A 111 -8.73 -4.21 14.47
N GLU A 112 -7.44 -3.88 14.60
CA GLU A 112 -6.93 -2.99 15.67
C GLU A 112 -7.22 -1.49 15.40
N ASP A 113 -7.96 -1.14 14.35
CA ASP A 113 -8.38 0.21 13.98
C ASP A 113 -7.20 1.20 13.82
N LEU A 114 -6.04 0.71 13.34
CA LEU A 114 -4.81 1.50 13.31
C LEU A 114 -4.66 2.40 12.08
N ILE A 115 -5.28 2.04 10.96
CA ILE A 115 -5.18 2.76 9.69
C ILE A 115 -6.22 3.88 9.67
N GLU A 116 -5.80 5.15 9.65
CA GLU A 116 -6.71 6.30 9.58
C GLU A 116 -7.05 6.69 8.15
N ALA A 117 -6.07 6.62 7.24
CA ALA A 117 -6.30 6.93 5.84
C ALA A 117 -5.33 6.19 4.89
N VAL A 118 -5.78 5.99 3.66
CA VAL A 118 -4.97 5.52 2.53
C VAL A 118 -5.16 6.48 1.36
N ILE A 119 -4.06 7.00 0.83
CA ILE A 119 -4.04 7.97 -0.25
C ILE A 119 -3.34 7.34 -1.44
N LEU A 120 -4.07 7.07 -2.52
CA LEU A 120 -3.50 6.64 -3.80
C LEU A 120 -2.85 7.83 -4.48
N LEU A 121 -1.56 7.73 -4.79
CA LEU A 121 -0.82 8.81 -5.42
C LEU A 121 -0.82 8.68 -6.95
N PRO A 122 -0.57 9.79 -7.66
CA PRO A 122 -0.31 9.76 -9.10
C PRO A 122 0.81 8.81 -9.51
N GLU A 123 0.70 8.29 -10.72
CA GLU A 123 1.80 7.60 -11.39
C GLU A 123 2.99 8.51 -11.62
N LYS A 124 4.17 7.89 -11.84
CA LYS A 124 5.37 8.58 -12.32
C LYS A 124 5.83 9.71 -11.39
N LEU A 125 5.49 9.68 -10.11
CA LEU A 125 6.06 10.57 -9.09
C LEU A 125 7.47 10.15 -8.67
N PHE A 126 7.78 8.86 -8.77
CA PHE A 126 9.03 8.29 -8.28
C PHE A 126 9.99 8.01 -9.43
N TYR A 127 11.25 8.40 -9.26
CA TYR A 127 12.30 8.22 -10.27
C TYR A 127 12.57 6.75 -10.62
N ASN A 128 12.43 5.87 -9.63
CA ASN A 128 12.89 4.48 -9.67
C ASN A 128 11.74 3.46 -9.61
N ALA A 129 10.48 3.93 -9.65
CA ALA A 129 9.32 3.05 -9.60
C ALA A 129 8.31 3.46 -10.66
N ASN A 130 7.92 2.50 -11.50
CA ASN A 130 6.85 2.68 -12.47
C ASN A 130 5.47 2.52 -11.83
N ALA A 131 5.39 1.89 -10.65
CA ALA A 131 4.16 1.67 -9.92
C ALA A 131 3.64 2.95 -9.25
N GLN A 132 2.31 3.03 -9.10
CA GLN A 132 1.67 4.02 -8.23
C GLN A 132 2.07 3.74 -6.78
N GLY A 133 2.51 4.80 -6.10
CA GLY A 133 2.71 4.75 -4.65
C GLY A 133 1.42 5.06 -3.91
N ILE A 134 1.40 4.73 -2.63
CA ILE A 134 0.37 5.16 -1.70
C ILE A 134 1.01 5.87 -0.52
N ILE A 135 0.23 6.69 0.18
CA ILE A 135 0.52 7.10 1.56
C ILE A 135 -0.48 6.40 2.46
N MET A 136 0.00 5.57 3.38
CA MET A 136 -0.83 5.01 4.46
C MET A 136 -0.56 5.78 5.74
N ILE A 137 -1.62 6.31 6.35
CA ILE A 137 -1.57 7.07 7.59
C ILE A 137 -2.15 6.20 8.70
N PHE A 138 -1.39 6.08 9.78
CA PHE A 138 -1.77 5.37 11.00
C PHE A 138 -1.96 6.36 12.14
N ASN A 139 -2.95 6.10 12.98
CA ASN A 139 -3.17 6.84 14.21
C ASN A 139 -3.59 5.88 15.30
N LYS A 140 -2.78 5.77 16.35
CA LYS A 140 -3.08 4.91 17.50
C LYS A 140 -4.07 5.53 18.48
N ASN A 141 -4.37 6.82 18.31
CA ASN A 141 -5.36 7.56 19.09
C ASN A 141 -6.33 8.29 18.15
N LYS A 142 -7.11 7.52 17.39
CA LYS A 142 -8.18 8.05 16.54
C LYS A 142 -9.23 8.78 17.39
N PRO A 143 -9.65 9.99 16.98
CA PRO A 143 -10.75 10.66 17.65
C PRO A 143 -12.06 9.87 17.43
N PRO A 144 -13.05 9.99 18.33
CA PRO A 144 -14.25 9.14 18.33
C PRO A 144 -14.97 9.05 16.98
N GLU A 145 -15.04 10.16 16.24
CA GLU A 145 -15.71 10.24 14.93
C GLU A 145 -15.00 9.49 13.79
N ARG A 146 -13.72 9.12 13.97
CA ARG A 146 -12.92 8.37 12.99
C ARG A 146 -12.76 6.88 13.35
N LYS A 147 -13.19 6.46 14.55
CA LYS A 147 -13.03 5.07 15.01
C LYS A 147 -13.87 4.10 14.18
N GLY A 148 -13.29 2.94 13.86
CA GLY A 148 -13.93 1.92 13.03
C GLY A 148 -14.03 2.28 11.54
N LYS A 149 -13.41 3.40 11.13
CA LYS A 149 -13.47 3.94 9.77
C LYS A 149 -12.07 4.17 9.20
N ILE A 150 -11.98 4.06 7.88
CA ILE A 150 -10.79 4.40 7.11
C ILE A 150 -11.19 5.38 6.00
N LEU A 151 -10.46 6.48 5.88
CA LEU A 151 -10.61 7.39 4.75
C LEU A 151 -9.75 6.91 3.58
N LEU A 152 -10.39 6.59 2.47
CA LEU A 152 -9.71 6.29 1.21
C LEU A 152 -9.75 7.55 0.34
N ILE A 153 -8.60 7.96 -0.20
CA ILE A 153 -8.47 9.10 -1.11
C ILE A 153 -7.84 8.60 -2.40
N ASP A 154 -8.50 8.86 -3.52
CA ASP A 154 -7.94 8.63 -4.84
C ASP A 154 -7.40 9.96 -5.40
N ALA A 155 -6.10 10.16 -5.23
CA ALA A 155 -5.39 11.30 -5.77
C ALA A 155 -4.59 10.94 -7.04
N SER A 156 -4.90 9.82 -7.71
CA SER A 156 -4.17 9.36 -8.90
C SER A 156 -4.14 10.38 -10.04
N ASN A 157 -5.18 11.22 -10.14
CA ASN A 157 -5.31 12.30 -11.12
C ASN A 157 -4.78 13.67 -10.62
N GLU A 158 -4.25 13.75 -9.40
CA GLU A 158 -3.75 14.99 -8.81
C GLU A 158 -2.29 15.22 -9.16
N TYR A 159 -1.99 15.64 -10.39
CA TYR A 159 -0.62 15.93 -10.77
C TYR A 159 -0.50 16.99 -11.87
N GLU A 160 0.70 17.55 -11.97
CA GLU A 160 1.18 18.29 -13.13
C GLU A 160 2.35 17.53 -13.76
N LYS A 161 2.66 17.82 -15.03
CA LYS A 161 3.88 17.26 -15.65
C LYS A 161 5.10 17.89 -15.00
N HIS A 162 6.10 17.07 -14.69
CA HIS A 162 7.33 17.58 -14.10
C HIS A 162 7.99 18.57 -15.06
N PRO A 163 8.33 19.80 -14.61
CA PRO A 163 8.72 20.90 -15.50
C PRO A 163 9.99 20.59 -16.31
N THR A 164 10.90 19.79 -15.74
CA THR A 164 12.18 19.44 -16.36
C THR A 164 12.32 17.98 -16.80
N ILE A 165 11.51 17.05 -16.28
CA ILE A 165 11.69 15.61 -16.49
C ILE A 165 10.41 15.03 -17.07
N LYS A 166 10.29 15.05 -18.42
CA LYS A 166 9.05 14.73 -19.13
C LYS A 166 8.38 13.40 -18.76
N LYS A 167 9.17 12.41 -18.33
CA LYS A 167 8.66 11.09 -17.92
C LYS A 167 8.04 11.07 -16.51
N LEU A 168 8.25 12.12 -15.72
CA LEU A 168 7.76 12.22 -14.35
C LEU A 168 6.58 13.19 -14.24
N ASN A 169 5.75 12.94 -13.25
CA ASN A 169 4.73 13.85 -12.76
C ASN A 169 5.23 14.52 -11.47
N ILE A 170 4.59 15.61 -11.07
CA ILE A 170 4.83 16.29 -9.79
C ILE A 170 3.50 16.66 -9.14
N LEU A 171 3.46 16.67 -7.82
CA LEU A 171 2.37 17.24 -7.04
C LEU A 171 2.60 18.75 -6.90
N SER A 172 1.68 19.56 -7.42
CA SER A 172 1.73 21.00 -7.18
C SER A 172 1.21 21.36 -5.79
N SER A 173 1.44 22.60 -5.36
CA SER A 173 0.97 23.06 -4.05
C SER A 173 -0.56 23.01 -3.92
N SER A 174 -1.29 23.22 -5.02
CA SER A 174 -2.76 23.09 -5.04
C SER A 174 -3.20 21.64 -4.92
N ASN A 175 -2.55 20.70 -5.62
CA ASN A 175 -2.83 19.27 -5.47
C ASN A 175 -2.63 18.81 -4.01
N ILE A 176 -1.49 19.18 -3.41
CA ILE A 176 -1.19 18.83 -2.01
C ILE A 176 -2.26 19.42 -1.07
N LYS A 177 -2.62 20.69 -1.27
CA LYS A 177 -3.64 21.35 -0.45
C LYS A 177 -4.99 20.63 -0.54
N LYS A 178 -5.43 20.25 -1.74
CA LYS A 178 -6.68 19.50 -1.96
C LYS A 178 -6.67 18.16 -1.22
N ILE A 179 -5.58 17.39 -1.32
CA ILE A 179 -5.43 16.10 -0.63
C ILE A 179 -5.46 16.30 0.90
N VAL A 180 -4.74 17.29 1.42
CA VAL A 180 -4.68 17.60 2.85
C VAL A 180 -6.05 18.05 3.38
N GLU A 181 -6.79 18.86 2.61
CA GLU A 181 -8.14 19.29 2.98
C GLU A 181 -9.11 18.11 3.05
N ALA A 182 -9.07 17.18 2.09
CA ALA A 182 -9.88 15.97 2.15
C ALA A 182 -9.55 15.11 3.39
N TYR A 183 -8.28 14.92 3.72
CA TYR A 183 -7.86 14.21 4.93
C TYR A 183 -8.31 14.90 6.23
N ARG A 184 -8.23 16.23 6.29
CA ARG A 184 -8.67 17.00 7.47
C ARG A 184 -10.17 16.96 7.64
N ASN A 185 -10.92 17.11 6.55
CA ASN A 185 -12.38 17.12 6.59
C ASN A 185 -12.98 15.74 6.89
N PHE A 186 -12.31 14.65 6.50
CA PHE A 186 -12.72 13.26 6.78
C PHE A 186 -14.17 13.01 6.37
N LYS A 187 -14.50 13.33 5.12
CA LYS A 187 -15.82 13.21 4.52
C LYS A 187 -15.72 12.67 3.11
N ASP A 188 -16.83 12.12 2.65
CA ASP A 188 -16.97 11.72 1.25
C ASP A 188 -16.87 12.93 0.33
N VAL A 189 -16.12 12.75 -0.75
CA VAL A 189 -15.99 13.70 -1.85
C VAL A 189 -16.17 12.91 -3.13
N PRO A 190 -17.22 13.18 -3.94
CA PRO A 190 -17.49 12.45 -5.16
C PRO A 190 -16.25 12.31 -6.04
N LYS A 191 -16.00 11.08 -6.52
CA LYS A 191 -14.84 10.72 -7.36
C LYS A 191 -13.46 11.01 -6.76
N PHE A 192 -13.34 11.28 -5.45
CA PHE A 192 -12.06 11.68 -4.86
C PHE A 192 -11.77 11.07 -3.48
N ALA A 193 -12.75 11.02 -2.59
CA ALA A 193 -12.56 10.49 -1.25
C ALA A 193 -13.81 9.78 -0.75
N ARG A 194 -13.62 8.72 0.04
CA ARG A 194 -14.71 7.97 0.68
C ARG A 194 -14.30 7.49 2.06
N VAL A 195 -15.16 7.70 3.04
CA VAL A 195 -15.06 7.15 4.39
C VAL A 195 -15.71 5.78 4.38
N VAL A 196 -14.93 4.75 4.65
CA VAL A 196 -15.37 3.35 4.57
C VAL A 196 -15.38 2.76 5.97
N GLU A 197 -16.50 2.11 6.31
CA GLU A 197 -16.68 1.41 7.59
C GLU A 197 -15.97 0.04 7.59
N PHE A 198 -15.58 -0.44 8.77
CA PHE A 198 -14.94 -1.74 8.95
C PHE A 198 -15.68 -2.90 8.26
N SER A 199 -17.01 -2.92 8.33
CA SER A 199 -17.83 -3.99 7.76
C SER A 199 -17.70 -4.09 6.24
N GLU A 200 -17.63 -2.95 5.54
CA GLU A 200 -17.45 -2.91 4.09
C GLU A 200 -16.03 -3.38 3.71
N ILE A 201 -15.01 -2.98 4.48
CA ILE A 201 -13.63 -3.44 4.28
C ILE A 201 -13.53 -4.96 4.47
N MET A 202 -14.20 -5.50 5.49
CA MET A 202 -14.25 -6.94 5.75
C MET A 202 -14.92 -7.70 4.61
N ASN A 203 -16.04 -7.20 4.09
CA ASN A 203 -16.74 -7.78 2.94
C ASN A 203 -15.88 -7.76 1.66
N ASN A 204 -15.00 -6.77 1.53
CA ASN A 204 -14.04 -6.64 0.45
C ASN A 204 -12.70 -7.35 0.73
N ASP A 205 -12.70 -8.38 1.57
CA ASP A 205 -11.52 -9.19 1.87
C ASP A 205 -10.32 -8.39 2.43
N PHE A 206 -10.62 -7.32 3.16
CA PHE A 206 -9.65 -6.35 3.65
C PHE A 206 -8.84 -5.67 2.54
N ASN A 207 -9.34 -5.63 1.31
CA ASN A 207 -8.73 -4.85 0.23
C ASN A 207 -8.93 -3.35 0.52
N LEU A 208 -7.84 -2.59 0.54
CA LEU A 208 -7.86 -1.15 0.87
C LEU A 208 -7.57 -0.26 -0.36
N SER A 209 -7.53 -0.80 -1.57
CA SER A 209 -7.30 -0.04 -2.80
C SER A 209 -8.42 0.99 -3.01
N PRO A 210 -8.14 2.31 -3.05
CA PRO A 210 -9.17 3.33 -3.22
C PRO A 210 -10.04 3.14 -4.47
N SER A 211 -9.48 2.61 -5.56
CA SER A 211 -10.20 2.31 -6.82
C SER A 211 -11.33 1.29 -6.67
N LEU A 212 -11.36 0.49 -5.59
CA LEU A 212 -12.47 -0.43 -5.30
C LEU A 212 -13.69 0.30 -4.72
N TYR A 213 -13.48 1.45 -4.09
CA TYR A 213 -14.50 2.17 -3.30
C TYR A 213 -14.92 3.48 -3.94
N ILE A 214 -14.07 4.04 -4.80
CA ILE A 214 -14.25 5.33 -5.46
C ILE A 214 -14.36 5.07 -6.95
N THR A 215 -15.57 5.24 -7.46
CA THR A 215 -15.89 5.01 -8.85
C THR A 215 -15.74 6.31 -9.64
N HIS A 216 -14.97 6.27 -10.72
CA HIS A 216 -14.74 7.41 -11.61
C HIS A 216 -15.67 7.46 -12.81
N PHE A 217 -16.53 6.45 -13.02
CA PHE A 217 -17.43 6.39 -14.17
C PHE A 217 -18.15 7.74 -14.32
N GLU A 218 -17.89 8.40 -15.43
CA GLU A 218 -18.89 9.24 -16.07
C GLU A 218 -19.98 8.28 -16.56
N GLU A 219 -21.24 8.71 -16.60
CA GLU A 219 -22.27 7.99 -17.34
C GLU A 219 -21.96 8.08 -18.85
N GLU A 220 -20.78 7.64 -19.27
CA GLU A 220 -20.62 7.19 -20.64
C GLU A 220 -21.39 5.87 -20.72
N GLN A 221 -22.33 5.78 -21.66
CA GLN A 221 -22.96 4.52 -22.02
C GLN A 221 -21.86 3.55 -22.43
N ILE A 222 -21.34 2.79 -21.47
CA ILE A 222 -20.56 1.60 -21.76
C ILE A 222 -21.49 0.69 -22.55
N ASP A 223 -21.16 0.50 -23.81
CA ASP A 223 -21.82 -0.50 -24.65
C ASP A 223 -21.41 -1.87 -24.10
N MET A 224 -22.15 -2.33 -23.09
CA MET A 224 -21.93 -3.61 -22.43
C MET A 224 -21.94 -4.76 -23.44
N ASP A 225 -22.68 -4.63 -24.55
CA ASP A 225 -22.70 -5.64 -25.60
C ASP A 225 -21.33 -5.71 -26.30
N LYS A 226 -20.69 -4.57 -26.57
CA LYS A 226 -19.35 -4.53 -27.16
C LYS A 226 -18.30 -5.18 -26.25
N GLU A 227 -18.24 -4.80 -24.97
CA GLU A 227 -17.27 -5.36 -24.02
C GLU A 227 -17.51 -6.86 -23.78
N PHE A 228 -18.77 -7.29 -23.69
CA PHE A 228 -19.11 -8.69 -23.52
C PHE A 228 -18.73 -9.54 -24.75
N ASN A 229 -18.88 -8.98 -25.95
CA ASN A 229 -18.43 -9.64 -27.18
C ASN A 229 -16.90 -9.71 -27.27
N GLU A 230 -16.19 -8.68 -26.82
CA GLU A 230 -14.73 -8.68 -26.77
C GLU A 230 -14.21 -9.72 -25.76
N LEU A 231 -14.84 -9.82 -24.58
CA LEU A 231 -14.55 -10.86 -23.59
C LEU A 231 -14.80 -12.27 -24.15
N LYS A 232 -15.92 -12.50 -24.84
CA LYS A 232 -16.20 -13.79 -25.50
C LYS A 232 -15.12 -14.16 -26.50
N LYS A 233 -14.67 -13.19 -27.30
CA LYS A 233 -13.62 -13.40 -28.30
C LYS A 233 -12.29 -13.81 -27.65
N ILE A 234 -11.90 -13.14 -26.56
CA ILE A 234 -10.70 -13.50 -25.78
C ILE A 234 -10.83 -14.92 -25.21
N ILE A 235 -12.00 -15.30 -24.71
CA ILE A 235 -12.25 -16.66 -24.19
C ILE A 235 -12.13 -17.71 -25.31
N GLU A 236 -12.66 -17.44 -26.51
CA GLU A 236 -12.51 -18.34 -27.65
C GLU A 236 -11.06 -18.46 -28.13
N GLU A 237 -10.32 -17.35 -28.17
CA GLU A 237 -8.89 -17.35 -28.51
C GLU A 237 -8.07 -18.15 -27.49
N ASN A 238 -8.35 -18.01 -26.19
CA ASN A 238 -7.71 -18.80 -25.14
C ASN A 238 -8.00 -20.30 -25.28
N LYS A 239 -9.25 -20.69 -25.60
CA LYS A 239 -9.59 -22.10 -25.86
C LYS A 239 -8.85 -22.67 -27.06
N LYS A 240 -8.67 -21.88 -28.13
CA LYS A 240 -7.88 -22.32 -29.29
C LYS A 240 -6.42 -22.54 -28.91
N LEU A 241 -5.83 -21.60 -28.17
CA LEU A 241 -4.47 -21.73 -27.66
C LEU A 241 -4.29 -22.95 -26.75
N GLU A 242 -5.26 -23.24 -25.88
CA GLU A 242 -5.24 -24.44 -25.05
C GLU A 242 -5.23 -25.72 -25.91
N ASN A 243 -6.08 -25.80 -26.94
CA ASN A 243 -6.10 -26.95 -27.85
C ASN A 243 -4.78 -27.11 -28.64
N GLU A 244 -4.20 -26.00 -29.11
CA GLU A 244 -2.90 -26.02 -29.80
C GLU A 244 -1.77 -26.52 -28.87
N ILE A 245 -1.81 -26.14 -27.60
CA ILE A 245 -0.87 -26.63 -26.58
C ILE A 245 -1.06 -28.13 -26.36
N GLU A 246 -2.30 -28.62 -26.24
CA GLU A 246 -2.59 -30.05 -26.07
C GLU A 246 -2.10 -30.88 -27.26
N GLU A 247 -2.32 -30.40 -28.48
CA GLU A 247 -1.86 -31.05 -29.70
C GLU A 247 -0.32 -31.09 -29.76
N TYR A 248 0.34 -29.98 -29.44
CA TYR A 248 1.80 -29.92 -29.39
C TYR A 248 2.38 -30.88 -28.33
N VAL A 249 1.79 -30.94 -27.15
CA VAL A 249 2.20 -31.85 -26.07
C VAL A 249 2.00 -33.31 -26.50
N SER A 250 0.87 -33.65 -27.13
CA SER A 250 0.60 -35.00 -27.63
C SER A 250 1.63 -35.43 -28.68
N ASN A 251 1.94 -34.56 -29.64
CA ASN A 251 2.94 -34.82 -30.68
C ASN A 251 4.34 -35.05 -30.09
N VAL A 252 4.74 -34.25 -29.08
CA VAL A 252 6.03 -34.45 -28.40
C VAL A 252 6.06 -35.77 -27.63
N LEU A 253 4.97 -36.16 -26.97
CA LEU A 253 4.88 -37.42 -26.24
C LEU A 253 4.92 -38.65 -27.16
N GLU A 254 4.42 -38.55 -28.39
CA GLU A 254 4.54 -39.60 -29.41
C GLU A 254 5.97 -39.77 -29.91
N VAL A 255 6.74 -38.67 -30.04
CA VAL A 255 8.14 -38.70 -30.48
C VAL A 255 9.10 -39.25 -29.42
N ILE A 256 8.70 -39.20 -28.13
CA ILE A 256 9.52 -39.70 -27.01
C ILE A 256 9.30 -41.21 -26.73
N LYS A 257 8.29 -41.84 -27.32
CA LYS A 257 8.06 -43.30 -27.24
C LYS A 257 8.90 -44.08 -28.26
#